data_AF-A0A845ZCY7-F1
#
_entry.id   AF-A0A845ZCY7-F1
#
_cell.length_a   1.000
_cell.length_b   1.000
_cell.length_c   1.000
_cell.angle_alpha   90.00
_cell.angle_beta   90.00
_cell.angle_gamma   90.00
#
_symmetry.space_group_name_H-M   'P 1'
#
loop_
_entity.id
_entity.type
_entity.pdbx_description
1 polymer ?
#
loop_
_entity_poly.entity_id
_entity_poly.type
_entity_poly.pdbx_seq_one_letter_code
_entity_poly.pdbx_strand_id
1 'polypeptide(L)'
;KQVFPGIYTGLNVAVNWDKVDIQGPVYIGGMARIEDGAKIVGPSMIGPNCWICSGATVSSSVIFEYSRLGPGVRLIDKLVFGRYCVDKTGASIDVQAAALDWLITDTRHPFPCDPPQEHIDIKDILQENGG
;
A
#
# COMPACT_ATOMS: atom_id res chain seq x y z
N LYS A 1 0.40 6.54 -19.76
CA LYS A 1 1.20 5.84 -20.80
C LYS A 1 1.38 4.38 -20.39
N GLN A 2 1.45 3.45 -21.34
CA GLN A 2 1.83 2.07 -21.04
C GLN A 2 3.35 1.96 -20.92
N VAL A 3 3.84 1.37 -19.83
CA VAL A 3 5.29 1.20 -19.53
C VAL A 3 5.74 -0.25 -19.68
N PHE A 4 4.85 -1.20 -19.40
CA PHE A 4 5.02 -2.63 -19.64
C PHE A 4 3.70 -3.23 -20.14
N PRO A 5 3.69 -4.45 -20.72
CA PRO A 5 2.45 -5.15 -21.06
C PRO A 5 1.46 -5.17 -19.89
N GLY A 6 0.28 -4.57 -20.07
CA GLY A 6 -0.75 -4.47 -19.03
C GLY A 6 -0.48 -3.50 -17.88
N ILE A 7 0.63 -2.74 -17.88
CA ILE A 7 0.97 -1.80 -16.81
C ILE A 7 1.01 -0.37 -17.36
N TYR A 8 0.16 0.48 -16.78
CA TYR A 8 -0.04 1.86 -17.20
C TYR A 8 0.30 2.82 -16.07
N THR A 9 0.97 3.91 -16.40
CA THR A 9 1.34 4.95 -15.43
C THR A 9 0.87 6.33 -15.86
N GLY A 10 0.58 7.18 -14.88
CA GLY A 10 0.49 8.62 -15.02
C GLY A 10 1.87 9.28 -15.13
N LEU A 11 1.89 10.61 -15.06
CA LEU A 11 3.11 11.41 -15.08
C LEU A 11 3.84 11.31 -13.74
N ASN A 12 5.18 11.35 -13.76
CA ASN A 12 6.02 11.44 -12.56
C ASN A 12 5.80 10.34 -11.52
N VAL A 13 5.56 9.10 -11.96
CA VAL A 13 5.56 7.94 -11.06
C VAL A 13 6.99 7.62 -10.65
N ALA A 14 7.26 7.61 -9.35
CA ALA A 14 8.54 7.23 -8.79
C ALA A 14 8.52 5.74 -8.42
N VAL A 15 9.27 4.93 -9.16
CA VAL A 15 9.33 3.48 -8.98
C VAL A 15 10.67 2.94 -9.45
N ASN A 16 11.24 2.03 -8.68
CA ASN A 16 12.40 1.24 -9.08
C ASN A 16 11.92 -0.06 -9.71
N TRP A 17 11.87 -0.11 -11.04
CA TRP A 17 11.31 -1.25 -11.79
C TRP A 17 12.07 -2.57 -11.57
N ASP A 18 13.35 -2.51 -11.20
CA ASP A 18 14.17 -3.70 -10.94
C ASP A 18 13.88 -4.33 -9.56
N LYS A 19 13.10 -3.65 -8.72
CA LYS A 19 12.86 -4.05 -7.33
C LYS A 19 11.38 -4.16 -6.96
N VAL A 20 10.49 -4.21 -7.94
CA VAL A 20 9.04 -4.38 -7.71
C VAL A 20 8.49 -5.57 -8.50
N ASP A 21 7.47 -6.24 -7.97
CA ASP A 21 6.74 -7.32 -8.67
C ASP A 21 5.37 -6.79 -9.08
N ILE A 22 5.22 -6.36 -10.33
CA ILE A 22 3.97 -5.79 -10.85
C ILE A 22 3.46 -6.65 -12.00
N GLN A 23 2.21 -7.13 -11.89
CA GLN A 23 1.57 -8.01 -12.86
C GLN A 23 0.25 -7.39 -13.32
N GLY A 24 0.14 -7.10 -14.62
CA GLY A 24 -1.02 -6.43 -15.20
C GLY A 24 -2.31 -7.26 -15.19
N PRO A 25 -3.49 -6.64 -15.37
CA PRO A 25 -3.67 -5.21 -15.66
C PRO A 25 -3.54 -4.32 -14.42
N VAL A 26 -2.68 -3.30 -14.48
CA VAL A 26 -2.45 -2.35 -13.38
C VAL A 26 -2.38 -0.92 -13.92
N TYR A 27 -3.09 -0.01 -13.25
CA TYR A 27 -2.93 1.43 -13.46
C TYR A 27 -2.32 2.09 -12.22
N ILE A 28 -1.30 2.94 -12.42
CA ILE A 28 -0.65 3.72 -11.38
C ILE A 28 -0.80 5.21 -11.72
N GLY A 29 -1.51 5.94 -10.87
CA GLY A 29 -1.78 7.36 -11.03
C GLY A 29 -0.50 8.20 -10.96
N GLY A 30 -0.56 9.42 -11.51
CA GLY A 30 0.60 10.32 -11.52
C GLY A 30 1.06 10.73 -10.12
N MET A 31 2.33 11.09 -10.00
CA MET A 31 2.99 11.44 -8.73
C MET A 31 2.98 10.32 -7.66
N ALA A 32 2.55 9.11 -7.99
CA ALA A 32 2.59 7.99 -7.07
C ALA A 32 4.04 7.54 -6.82
N ARG A 33 4.32 7.11 -5.60
CA ARG A 33 5.60 6.52 -5.17
C ARG A 33 5.40 5.06 -4.83
N ILE A 34 6.15 4.19 -5.48
CA ILE A 34 6.19 2.75 -5.21
C ILE A 34 7.60 2.41 -4.73
N GLU A 35 7.72 1.96 -3.50
CA GLU A 35 9.01 1.62 -2.90
C GLU A 35 9.46 0.19 -3.23
N ASP A 36 10.76 -0.06 -3.03
CA ASP A 36 11.41 -1.35 -3.24
C ASP A 36 10.68 -2.47 -2.48
N GLY A 37 10.54 -3.63 -3.13
CA GLY A 37 9.90 -4.83 -2.61
C GLY A 37 8.36 -4.81 -2.69
N ALA A 38 7.74 -3.72 -3.14
CA ALA A 38 6.29 -3.68 -3.31
C ALA A 38 5.82 -4.67 -4.40
N LYS A 39 4.64 -5.26 -4.17
CA LYS A 39 3.98 -6.18 -5.08
C LYS A 39 2.59 -5.68 -5.46
N ILE A 40 2.31 -5.59 -6.76
CA ILE A 40 1.02 -5.11 -7.27
C ILE A 40 0.49 -6.07 -8.34
N VAL A 41 -0.61 -6.76 -8.04
CA VAL A 41 -1.19 -7.77 -8.94
C VAL A 41 -2.57 -7.32 -9.44
N GLY A 42 -2.74 -7.33 -10.75
CA GLY A 42 -3.93 -6.91 -11.45
C GLY A 42 -5.12 -7.88 -11.29
N PRO A 43 -6.36 -7.41 -11.51
CA PRO A 43 -6.74 -6.03 -11.82
C PRO A 43 -6.61 -5.10 -10.62
N SER A 44 -5.73 -4.10 -10.68
CA SER A 44 -5.50 -3.16 -9.58
C SER A 44 -5.32 -1.73 -10.07
N MET A 45 -5.78 -0.77 -9.27
CA MET A 45 -5.65 0.65 -9.54
C MET A 45 -5.03 1.35 -8.33
N ILE A 46 -3.95 2.08 -8.57
CA ILE A 46 -3.33 2.97 -7.59
C ILE A 46 -3.60 4.41 -8.03
N GLY A 47 -4.20 5.21 -7.17
CA GLY A 47 -4.58 6.59 -7.44
C GLY A 47 -3.38 7.54 -7.48
N PRO A 48 -3.56 8.78 -7.97
CA PRO A 48 -2.52 9.80 -7.94
C PRO A 48 -2.01 10.11 -6.53
N ASN A 49 -0.74 10.48 -6.41
CA ASN A 49 -0.12 10.86 -5.13
C ASN A 49 -0.17 9.77 -4.03
N CYS A 50 -0.43 8.51 -4.38
CA CYS A 50 -0.34 7.41 -3.44
C CYS A 50 1.12 7.12 -3.10
N TRP A 51 1.33 6.57 -1.91
CA TRP A 51 2.63 6.07 -1.48
C TRP A 51 2.49 4.61 -1.04
N ILE A 52 2.98 3.70 -1.87
CA ILE A 52 3.03 2.27 -1.60
C ILE A 52 4.40 1.96 -1.00
N CYS A 53 4.46 1.78 0.33
CA CYS A 53 5.72 1.60 1.04
C CYS A 53 6.34 0.21 0.80
N SER A 54 7.59 0.06 1.20
CA SER A 54 8.38 -1.15 0.96
C SER A 54 7.68 -2.42 1.42
N GLY A 55 7.71 -3.44 0.56
CA GLY A 55 7.10 -4.75 0.83
C GLY A 55 5.57 -4.78 0.84
N ALA A 56 4.87 -3.65 0.63
CA ALA A 56 3.42 -3.64 0.58
C ALA A 56 2.90 -4.46 -0.62
N THR A 57 1.82 -5.19 -0.41
CA THR A 57 1.14 -6.00 -1.43
C THR A 57 -0.25 -5.44 -1.71
N VAL A 58 -0.56 -5.17 -2.98
CA VAL A 58 -1.88 -4.77 -3.45
C VAL A 58 -2.32 -5.76 -4.54
N SER A 59 -3.46 -6.43 -4.35
CA SER A 59 -3.99 -7.40 -5.32
C SER A 59 -5.48 -7.24 -5.49
N SER A 60 -5.97 -7.26 -6.72
CA SER A 60 -7.41 -7.15 -7.01
C SER A 60 -8.07 -5.97 -6.29
N SER A 61 -7.37 -4.83 -6.22
CA SER A 61 -7.70 -3.75 -5.28
C SER A 61 -7.62 -2.36 -5.91
N VAL A 62 -8.39 -1.42 -5.34
CA VAL A 62 -8.45 -0.02 -5.76
C VAL A 62 -8.02 0.87 -4.62
N ILE A 63 -6.93 1.60 -4.82
CA ILE A 63 -6.36 2.52 -3.84
C ILE A 63 -6.58 3.93 -4.35
N PHE A 64 -7.38 4.74 -3.67
CA PHE A 64 -7.65 6.11 -4.10
C PHE A 64 -6.52 7.07 -3.73
N GLU A 65 -6.55 8.23 -4.36
CA GLU A 65 -5.54 9.28 -4.26
C GLU A 65 -5.13 9.62 -2.83
N TYR A 66 -3.88 10.06 -2.69
CA TYR A 66 -3.26 10.44 -1.42
C TYR A 66 -3.20 9.34 -0.36
N SER A 67 -3.55 8.09 -0.68
CA SER A 67 -3.41 6.98 0.26
C SER A 67 -1.94 6.57 0.40
N ARG A 68 -1.47 6.49 1.63
CA ARG A 68 -0.24 5.79 2.00
C ARG A 68 -0.58 4.41 2.53
N LEU A 69 0.07 3.40 1.97
CA LEU A 69 0.08 2.04 2.45
C LEU A 69 1.40 1.77 3.16
N GLY A 70 1.35 1.48 4.46
CA GLY A 70 2.52 1.26 5.30
C GLY A 70 3.34 0.03 4.91
N PRO A 71 4.59 -0.08 5.39
CA PRO A 71 5.49 -1.17 5.02
C PRO A 71 4.88 -2.56 5.30
N GLY A 72 4.98 -3.47 4.33
CA GLY A 72 4.52 -4.85 4.47
C GLY A 72 3.00 -5.06 4.53
N VAL A 73 2.18 -4.00 4.41
CA VAL A 73 0.71 -4.16 4.43
C VAL A 73 0.25 -5.03 3.26
N ARG A 74 -0.79 -5.84 3.47
CA ARG A 74 -1.34 -6.74 2.44
C ARG A 74 -2.82 -6.43 2.22
N LEU A 75 -3.15 -5.87 1.07
CA LEU A 75 -4.50 -5.55 0.64
C LEU A 75 -4.90 -6.44 -0.54
N ILE A 76 -5.88 -7.31 -0.31
CA ILE A 76 -6.41 -8.26 -1.30
C ILE A 76 -7.93 -8.12 -1.31
N ASP A 77 -8.50 -7.89 -2.49
CA ASP A 77 -9.93 -7.58 -2.66
C ASP A 77 -10.37 -6.42 -1.75
N LYS A 78 -9.65 -5.29 -1.83
CA LYS A 78 -9.88 -4.10 -1.01
C LYS A 78 -10.05 -2.84 -1.84
N LEU A 79 -10.85 -1.92 -1.31
CA LEU A 79 -10.96 -0.55 -1.73
C LEU A 79 -10.50 0.35 -0.58
N VAL A 80 -9.52 1.22 -0.82
CA VAL A 80 -9.05 2.20 0.16
C VAL A 80 -9.44 3.60 -0.33
N PHE A 81 -10.26 4.30 0.44
CA PHE A 81 -10.69 5.67 0.15
C PHE A 81 -10.68 6.52 1.41
N GLY A 82 -9.77 7.50 1.46
CA GLY A 82 -9.52 8.29 2.66
C GLY A 82 -9.13 7.39 3.83
N ARG A 83 -9.90 7.47 4.93
CA ARG A 83 -9.71 6.64 6.13
C ARG A 83 -10.45 5.30 6.09
N TYR A 84 -11.10 4.97 4.99
CA TYR A 84 -11.91 3.75 4.90
C TYR A 84 -11.20 2.68 4.09
N CYS A 85 -11.10 1.49 4.67
CA CYS A 85 -10.71 0.27 3.97
C CYS A 85 -11.93 -0.65 3.90
N VAL A 86 -12.39 -0.93 2.68
CA VAL A 86 -13.62 -1.69 2.40
C VAL A 86 -13.25 -2.97 1.67
N ASP A 87 -13.85 -4.08 2.04
CA ASP A 87 -13.67 -5.35 1.32
C ASP A 87 -14.80 -5.63 0.31
N LYS A 88 -14.64 -6.70 -0.46
CA LYS A 88 -15.62 -7.15 -1.47
C LYS A 88 -16.99 -7.53 -0.91
N THR A 89 -17.13 -7.73 0.40
CA THR A 89 -18.42 -8.02 1.05
C THR A 89 -19.14 -6.75 1.49
N GLY A 90 -18.47 -5.60 1.40
CA GLY A 90 -18.97 -4.32 1.91
C GLY A 90 -18.62 -4.06 3.37
N ALA A 91 -17.89 -4.97 4.03
CA ALA A 91 -17.36 -4.70 5.36
C ALA A 91 -16.33 -3.58 5.26
N SER A 92 -16.45 -2.59 6.15
CA SER A 92 -15.57 -1.42 6.15
C SER A 92 -14.95 -1.23 7.52
N ILE A 93 -13.68 -0.82 7.51
CA ILE A 93 -12.93 -0.41 8.69
C ILE A 93 -12.59 1.07 8.49
N ASP A 94 -12.98 1.89 9.46
CA ASP A 94 -12.42 3.22 9.63
C ASP A 94 -11.06 3.07 10.32
N VAL A 95 -9.98 3.22 9.55
CA VAL A 95 -8.62 2.94 10.03
C VAL A 95 -8.19 3.91 11.13
N GLN A 96 -8.77 5.11 11.20
CA GLN A 96 -8.47 6.05 12.27
C GLN A 96 -9.19 5.65 13.56
N ALA A 97 -10.48 5.29 13.46
CA ALA A 97 -11.25 4.82 14.63
C ALA A 97 -10.67 3.50 15.19
N ALA A 98 -10.05 2.68 14.34
CA ALA A 98 -9.39 1.44 14.72
C ALA A 98 -7.91 1.61 15.17
N ALA A 99 -7.38 2.84 15.24
CA ALA A 99 -5.97 3.11 15.53
C ALA A 99 -4.98 2.37 14.58
N LEU A 100 -5.36 2.25 13.32
CA LEU A 100 -4.60 1.68 12.19
C LEU A 100 -4.10 2.77 11.23
N ASP A 101 -4.09 4.03 11.65
CA ASP A 101 -3.59 5.18 10.87
C ASP A 101 -2.07 5.14 10.67
N TRP A 102 -1.33 4.37 11.46
CA TRP A 102 0.08 4.06 11.17
C TRP A 102 0.24 3.15 9.93
N LEU A 103 -0.79 2.35 9.60
CA LEU A 103 -0.80 1.36 8.52
C LEU A 103 -1.39 1.92 7.23
N ILE A 104 -2.50 2.65 7.30
CA ILE A 104 -3.13 3.31 6.16
C ILE A 104 -3.45 4.74 6.57
N THR A 105 -2.94 5.73 5.83
CA THR A 105 -3.18 7.15 6.14
C THR A 105 -3.10 8.01 4.89
N ASP A 106 -3.35 9.30 5.05
CA ASP A 106 -3.17 10.29 4.01
C ASP A 106 -1.70 10.71 3.91
N THR A 107 -1.14 10.76 2.69
CA THR A 107 0.24 11.18 2.44
C THR A 107 0.53 12.63 2.84
N ARG A 108 -0.50 13.45 3.07
CA ARG A 108 -0.40 14.84 3.53
C ARG A 108 -0.37 14.98 5.05
N HIS A 109 -0.65 13.91 5.79
CA HIS A 109 -0.54 13.93 7.24
C HIS A 109 0.90 13.65 7.70
N PRO A 110 1.36 14.28 8.80
CA PRO A 110 2.65 13.95 9.40
C PRO A 110 2.63 12.48 9.85
N PHE A 111 3.66 11.74 9.44
CA PHE A 111 3.78 10.33 9.80
C PHE A 111 4.09 10.17 11.29
N PRO A 112 3.40 9.27 12.00
CA PRO A 112 3.95 8.70 13.22
C PRO A 112 5.28 8.03 12.84
N CYS A 113 6.37 8.46 13.48
CA CYS A 113 7.72 7.95 13.22
C CYS A 113 7.83 6.45 13.47
N ASP A 114 7.01 5.90 14.36
CA ASP A 114 7.12 4.52 14.83
C ASP A 114 5.73 3.85 14.86
N PRO A 115 5.64 2.55 14.54
CA PRO A 115 4.47 1.77 14.94
C PRO A 115 4.33 1.84 16.46
N PRO A 116 3.11 1.72 17.03
CA PRO A 116 2.94 1.61 18.47
C PRO A 116 3.92 0.57 19.04
N GLN A 117 4.66 0.94 20.09
CA GLN A 117 5.77 0.17 20.68
C GLN A 117 5.45 -1.32 20.90
N GLU A 118 4.17 -1.66 21.11
CA GLU A 118 3.63 -3.02 21.29
C GLU A 118 3.99 -4.01 20.15
N HIS A 119 4.30 -3.53 18.94
CA HIS A 119 4.65 -4.39 17.80
C HIS A 119 6.15 -4.70 17.66
N ILE A 120 7.03 -3.92 18.30
CA ILE A 120 8.48 -4.20 18.33
C ILE A 120 8.71 -5.46 19.15
N ASP A 121 8.03 -5.55 20.31
CA ASP A 121 8.16 -6.65 21.25
C ASP A 121 7.74 -8.01 20.64
N ILE A 122 6.70 -8.04 19.79
CA ILE A 122 6.26 -9.29 19.13
C ILE A 122 7.29 -9.79 18.12
N LYS A 123 7.96 -8.89 17.38
CA LYS A 123 8.97 -9.29 16.40
C LYS A 123 10.22 -9.86 17.08
N ASP A 124 10.63 -9.27 18.20
CA ASP A 124 11.80 -9.71 18.96
C ASP A 124 11.54 -11.08 19.61
N ILE A 125 10.35 -11.29 20.19
CA ILE A 125 9.94 -12.59 20.75
C ILE A 125 9.90 -13.70 19.69
N LEU A 126 9.48 -13.40 18.46
CA LEU A 126 9.43 -14.38 17.37
C LEU A 126 10.81 -14.71 16.78
N GLN A 127 11.81 -13.82 16.94
CA GLN A 127 13.18 -14.06 16.50
C GLN A 127 14.01 -14.82 17.56
N GLU A 128 13.76 -14.61 18.86
CA GLU A 128 14.46 -15.32 19.93
C GLU A 128 14.11 -16.81 20.04
N ASN A 129 12.94 -17.23 19.57
CA ASN A 129 12.49 -18.63 19.64
C ASN A 129 12.82 -19.47 18.38
N GLY A 130 13.62 -18.93 17.46
CA GLY A 130 13.96 -19.57 16.18
C GLY A 130 15.46 -19.89 15.98
N GLY A 131 16.27 -19.80 17.04
CA GLY A 131 17.72 -20.12 17.02
C GLY A 131 18.02 -21.56 17.41
#